data_AF-A0A6L4ZLQ8-F1
#
_entry.id   AF-A0A6L4ZLQ8-F1
#
_cell.length_a   1.000
_cell.length_b   1.000
_cell.length_c   1.000
_cell.angle_alpha   90.00
_cell.angle_beta   90.00
_cell.angle_gamma   90.00
#
_symmetry.space_group_name_H-M   'P 1'
#
loop_
_entity.id
_entity.type
_entity.pdbx_description
1 polymer ?
#
loop_
_entity_poly.entity_id
_entity_poly.type
_entity_poly.pdbx_seq_one_letter_code
_entity_poly.pdbx_strand_id
1 'polypeptide(L)'
;MNCSYLRQNASFYIDRQLSPEENQTVFLHLNSCTACFDHVDELKQTTQLLQALKTVAPPPDLAKAIVAQLNAAHACKPAKPSVKYWLANTFFYNRPQYVSYAASFVLTCLLFTSV
;
A
#
# COMPACT_ATOMS: atom_id res chain seq x y z
N MET A 1 -14.42 2.99 -16.31
CA MET A 1 -14.81 3.74 -15.08
C MET A 1 -16.27 4.15 -15.18
N ASN A 2 -17.01 4.17 -14.06
CA ASN A 2 -18.36 4.72 -14.00
C ASN A 2 -18.32 6.14 -13.38
N CYS A 3 -19.19 7.04 -13.84
CA CYS A 3 -19.39 8.38 -13.30
C CYS A 3 -19.66 8.38 -11.79
N SER A 4 -20.46 7.44 -11.28
CA SER A 4 -20.79 7.38 -9.84
C SER A 4 -19.55 7.16 -8.98
N TYR A 5 -18.70 6.22 -9.38
CA TYR A 5 -17.44 5.91 -8.71
C TYR A 5 -16.50 7.12 -8.74
N LEU A 6 -16.35 7.75 -9.91
CA LEU A 6 -15.46 8.91 -10.03
C LEU A 6 -15.94 10.08 -9.17
N ARG A 7 -17.24 10.38 -9.14
CA ARG A 7 -17.77 11.48 -8.31
C ARG A 7 -17.56 11.26 -6.82
N GLN A 8 -17.67 10.01 -6.34
CA GLN A 8 -17.40 9.69 -4.93
C GLN A 8 -15.90 9.74 -4.58
N ASN A 9 -15.04 9.50 -5.57
CA ASN A 9 -13.60 9.34 -5.37
C ASN A 9 -12.77 10.46 -6.05
N ALA A 10 -13.41 11.56 -6.46
CA ALA A 10 -12.78 12.65 -7.19
C ALA A 10 -11.66 13.31 -6.37
N SER A 11 -11.82 13.37 -5.04
CA SER A 11 -10.80 13.88 -4.13
C SER A 11 -9.50 13.08 -4.22
N PHE A 12 -9.55 11.74 -4.29
CA PHE A 12 -8.35 10.92 -4.44
C PHE A 12 -7.58 11.21 -5.73
N TYR A 13 -8.29 11.55 -6.82
CA TYR A 13 -7.66 11.98 -8.06
C TYR A 13 -6.97 13.34 -7.90
N ILE A 14 -7.62 14.31 -7.24
CA ILE A 14 -7.08 15.66 -6.99
C ILE A 14 -5.86 15.60 -6.06
N ASP A 15 -5.93 14.79 -5.00
CA ASP A 15 -4.89 14.62 -4.00
C ASP A 15 -3.76 13.68 -4.48
N ARG A 16 -3.82 13.19 -5.73
CA ARG A 16 -2.84 12.27 -6.35
C ARG A 16 -2.63 10.97 -5.55
N GLN A 17 -3.70 10.46 -4.94
CA GLN A 17 -3.68 9.23 -4.12
C GLN A 17 -4.05 7.97 -4.90
N LEU A 18 -4.41 8.09 -6.19
CA LEU A 18 -4.71 6.95 -7.04
C LEU A 18 -3.43 6.26 -7.54
N SER A 19 -3.53 4.95 -7.74
CA SER A 19 -2.47 4.19 -8.43
C SER A 19 -2.29 4.69 -9.88
N PRO A 20 -1.14 4.45 -10.53
CA PRO A 20 -0.90 4.88 -11.91
C PRO A 20 -1.96 4.36 -12.89
N GLU A 21 -2.37 3.09 -12.73
CA GLU A 21 -3.38 2.44 -13.58
C GLU A 21 -4.77 3.07 -13.42
N GLU A 22 -5.17 3.35 -12.18
CA GLU A 22 -6.43 4.04 -11.89
C GLU A 22 -6.41 5.48 -12.41
N ASN A 23 -5.28 6.18 -12.26
CA ASN A 23 -5.11 7.54 -12.78
C ASN A 23 -5.33 7.60 -14.29
N GLN A 24 -4.76 6.66 -15.05
CA GLN A 24 -4.96 6.58 -16.49
C GLN A 24 -6.42 6.28 -16.85
N THR A 25 -7.06 5.40 -16.09
CA THR A 25 -8.47 5.06 -16.27
C THR A 25 -9.40 6.26 -15.99
N VAL A 26 -9.10 7.04 -14.95
CA VAL A 26 -9.81 8.31 -14.67
C VAL A 26 -9.58 9.32 -15.79
N PHE A 27 -8.33 9.50 -16.24
CA PHE A 27 -8.00 10.44 -17.31
C PHE A 27 -8.78 10.15 -18.61
N LEU A 28 -8.84 8.88 -19.02
CA LEU A 28 -9.63 8.47 -20.19
C LEU A 28 -11.13 8.78 -20.00
N HIS A 29 -11.65 8.59 -18.80
CA HIS A 29 -13.04 8.90 -18.49
C HIS A 29 -13.31 10.41 -18.52
N LEU A 30 -12.43 11.24 -17.97
CA LEU A 30 -12.56 12.70 -18.01
C LEU A 30 -12.54 13.24 -19.45
N ASN A 31 -11.77 12.64 -20.36
CA ASN A 31 -11.75 13.02 -21.77
C ASN A 31 -13.04 12.66 -22.53
N SER A 32 -13.84 11.72 -22.02
CA SER A 32 -15.08 11.23 -22.65
C SER A 32 -16.36 11.70 -21.96
N CYS A 33 -16.28 12.16 -20.71
CA CYS A 33 -17.42 12.60 -19.93
C CYS A 33 -17.23 14.03 -19.41
N THR A 34 -17.87 14.98 -20.08
CA THR A 34 -17.84 16.41 -19.72
C THR A 34 -18.40 16.66 -18.32
N ALA A 35 -19.51 16.01 -17.94
CA ALA A 35 -20.09 16.19 -16.61
C ALA A 35 -19.15 15.80 -15.46
N CYS A 36 -18.31 14.78 -15.66
CA CYS A 36 -17.31 14.41 -14.67
C CYS A 36 -16.08 15.32 -14.71
N PHE A 37 -15.73 15.82 -15.90
CA PHE A 37 -14.70 16.85 -16.05
C PHE A 37 -15.06 18.11 -15.28
N ASP A 38 -16.27 18.64 -15.48
CA ASP A 38 -16.76 19.85 -14.82
C ASP A 38 -16.76 19.68 -13.29
N HIS A 39 -17.20 18.51 -12.81
CA HIS A 39 -17.19 18.21 -11.37
C HIS A 39 -15.78 18.20 -10.77
N VAL A 40 -14.81 17.58 -11.46
CA VAL A 40 -13.41 17.58 -11.00
C VAL A 40 -12.80 18.97 -11.09
N ASP A 41 -13.17 19.76 -12.10
CA ASP A 41 -12.69 21.13 -12.26
C ASP A 41 -13.23 22.06 -11.15
N GLU A 42 -14.52 21.96 -10.81
CA GLU A 42 -15.12 22.70 -9.69
C GLU A 42 -14.40 22.42 -8.35
N LEU A 43 -14.08 21.15 -8.08
CA LEU A 43 -13.32 20.77 -6.90
C LEU A 43 -11.88 21.32 -6.94
N LYS A 44 -11.21 21.33 -8.10
CA LYS A 44 -9.88 21.94 -8.27
C LYS A 44 -9.90 23.45 -8.04
N GLN A 45 -10.92 24.14 -8.55
CA GLN A 45 -11.07 25.57 -8.32
C GLN A 45 -11.25 25.85 -6.81
N THR A 46 -12.06 25.03 -6.13
CA THR A 46 -12.25 25.14 -4.67
C THR A 46 -10.92 24.96 -3.92
N THR A 47 -10.10 23.97 -4.28
CA THR A 47 -8.80 23.77 -3.61
C THR A 47 -7.81 24.91 -3.90
N GLN A 48 -7.81 25.47 -5.11
CA GLN A 48 -7.01 26.64 -5.44
C GLN A 48 -7.40 27.87 -4.62
N LEU A 49 -8.70 28.12 -4.46
CA LEU A 49 -9.19 29.21 -3.60
C LEU A 49 -8.72 29.01 -2.16
N LEU A 50 -8.78 27.78 -1.63
CA LEU A 50 -8.29 27.48 -0.28
C LEU A 50 -6.78 27.70 -0.14
N GLN A 51 -6.00 27.35 -1.16
CA GLN A 51 -4.55 27.55 -1.18
C GLN A 51 -4.14 29.03 -1.27
N ALA A 52 -5.03 29.88 -1.80
CA ALA A 52 -4.80 31.32 -1.86
C ALA A 52 -4.95 32.02 -0.50
N LEU A 53 -5.48 31.34 0.52
CA LEU A 53 -5.56 31.92 1.87
C LEU A 53 -4.16 32.15 2.45
N LYS A 54 -4.07 33.16 3.31
CA LYS A 54 -2.83 33.49 4.03
C LYS A 54 -2.34 32.27 4.81
N THR A 55 -1.13 31.84 4.50
CA THR A 55 -0.46 30.77 5.23
C THR A 55 -0.12 31.25 6.64
N VAL A 56 -0.48 30.44 7.64
CA VAL A 56 -0.11 30.70 9.03
C VAL A 56 1.31 30.20 9.24
N ALA A 57 2.18 31.05 9.79
CA ALA A 57 3.54 30.66 10.11
C ALA A 57 3.52 29.54 11.17
N PRO A 58 4.21 28.41 10.94
CA PRO A 58 4.29 27.35 11.94
C PRO A 58 5.05 27.86 13.18
N PRO A 59 4.78 27.32 14.39
CA PRO A 59 5.54 27.65 15.58
C PRO A 59 7.04 27.40 15.37
N PRO A 60 7.94 28.26 15.88
CA PRO A 60 9.37 28.18 15.59
C PRO A 60 10.03 26.87 16.09
N ASP A 61 9.41 26.21 17.06
CA ASP A 61 9.91 24.95 17.64
C ASP A 61 9.34 23.69 16.98
N LEU A 62 8.32 23.83 16.11
CA LEU A 62 7.64 22.69 15.48
C LEU A 62 8.62 21.81 14.69
N ALA A 63 9.50 22.42 13.90
CA ALA A 63 10.48 21.69 13.10
C ALA A 63 11.44 20.87 13.99
N LYS A 64 11.89 21.45 15.10
CA LYS A 64 12.78 20.77 16.06
C LYS A 64 12.06 19.61 16.73
N ALA A 65 10.82 19.82 17.17
CA ALA A 65 10.00 18.78 17.80
C ALA A 65 9.76 17.59 16.86
N ILE A 66 9.45 17.84 15.58
CA ILE A 66 9.26 16.78 14.57
C ILE A 66 10.56 15.99 14.39
N VAL A 67 11.70 16.67 14.21
CA VAL A 67 12.99 16.00 14.03
C VAL A 67 13.37 15.17 15.25
N ALA A 68 13.13 15.67 16.45
CA ALA A 68 13.37 14.92 17.69
C ALA A 68 12.54 13.63 17.76
N GLN A 69 11.25 13.70 17.39
CA GLN A 69 10.37 12.52 17.37
C GLN A 69 10.78 11.51 16.30
N LEU A 70 11.14 11.96 15.09
CA LEU A 70 11.63 11.06 14.03
C LEU A 70 12.91 10.34 14.46
N ASN A 71 13.84 11.05 15.11
CA ASN A 71 15.08 10.47 15.61
C ASN A 71 14.82 9.44 16.72
N ALA A 72 13.90 9.73 17.64
CA ALA A 72 13.51 8.79 18.69
C ALA A 72 12.87 7.52 18.10
N ALA A 73 11.98 7.66 17.11
CA ALA A 73 11.37 6.53 16.41
C ALA A 73 12.42 5.66 15.68
N HIS A 74 13.42 6.30 15.05
CA HIS A 74 14.52 5.59 14.39
C HIS A 74 15.48 4.91 15.38
N ALA A 75 15.66 5.46 16.57
CA ALA A 75 16.47 4.83 17.63
C ALA A 75 15.81 3.55 18.17
N CYS A 76 14.47 3.49 18.17
CA CYS A 76 13.68 2.31 18.53
C CYS A 76 13.46 1.34 17.35
N LYS A 77 14.40 1.22 16.40
CA LYS A 77 14.32 0.13 15.40
C LYS A 77 14.37 -1.23 16.13
N PRO A 78 13.47 -2.18 15.84
CA PRO A 78 13.51 -3.50 16.45
C PRO A 78 14.88 -4.15 16.16
N ALA A 79 15.44 -4.81 17.17
CA ALA A 79 16.71 -5.51 17.05
C ALA A 79 16.67 -6.45 15.84
N LYS A 80 17.74 -6.44 15.02
CA LYS A 80 17.86 -7.34 13.86
C LYS A 80 17.50 -8.76 14.31
N PRO A 81 16.63 -9.48 13.59
CA PRO A 81 16.25 -10.83 13.99
C PRO A 81 17.52 -11.67 14.09
N SER A 82 17.79 -12.19 15.29
CA SER A 82 18.97 -13.03 15.51
C SER A 82 18.84 -14.31 14.69
N VAL A 83 19.98 -14.95 14.39
CA VAL A 83 20.03 -16.24 13.67
C VAL A 83 19.14 -17.29 14.34
N LYS A 84 18.97 -17.22 15.67
CA LYS A 84 18.06 -18.08 16.45
C LYS A 84 16.58 -17.88 16.07
N TYR A 85 16.18 -16.64 15.78
CA TYR A 85 14.81 -16.31 15.32
C TYR A 85 14.57 -16.84 13.90
N TRP A 86 15.60 -16.82 13.04
CA TRP A 86 15.52 -17.41 11.70
C TRP A 86 15.40 -18.94 11.76
N LEU A 87 16.17 -19.61 12.61
CA LEU A 87 16.08 -21.06 12.83
C LEU A 87 14.76 -21.49 13.48
N ALA A 88 14.25 -20.73 14.45
CA ALA A 88 12.95 -21.01 15.05
C ALA A 88 11.81 -20.83 14.04
N ASN A 89 11.87 -19.80 13.20
CA ASN A 89 10.83 -19.55 12.21
C ASN A 89 10.90 -20.54 11.04
N THR A 90 12.07 -21.03 10.62
CA THR A 90 12.15 -22.09 9.60
C THR A 90 11.62 -23.43 10.10
N PHE A 91 11.80 -23.73 11.40
CA PHE A 91 11.27 -24.97 11.99
C PHE A 91 9.73 -24.97 12.09
N PHE A 92 9.11 -23.81 12.32
CA PHE A 92 7.65 -23.66 12.40
C PHE A 92 6.96 -23.29 11.07
N TYR A 93 7.68 -22.71 10.10
CA TYR A 93 7.13 -22.36 8.78
C TYR A 93 7.23 -23.49 7.75
N ASN A 94 7.92 -24.59 8.09
CA ASN A 94 7.92 -25.78 7.25
C ASN A 94 6.63 -26.57 7.47
N ARG A 95 5.60 -26.24 6.67
CA ARG A 95 4.31 -26.92 6.68
C ARG A 95 4.46 -28.45 6.66
N PRO A 96 3.77 -29.20 7.54
CA PRO A 96 3.80 -30.68 7.60
C PRO A 96 3.20 -31.37 6.34
N GLN A 97 2.77 -30.59 5.34
CA GLN A 97 2.14 -31.09 4.12
C GLN A 97 3.16 -31.77 3.18
N TYR A 98 4.40 -31.27 3.08
CA TYR A 98 5.40 -31.85 2.14
C TYR A 98 6.04 -33.14 2.64
N VAL A 99 6.16 -33.32 3.96
CA VAL A 99 6.70 -34.55 4.56
C VAL A 99 5.75 -35.73 4.32
N SER A 100 4.43 -35.48 4.33
CA SER A 100 3.44 -36.52 4.03
C SER A 100 3.51 -37.01 2.59
N TYR A 101 3.68 -36.12 1.60
CA TYR A 101 3.76 -36.52 0.19
C TYR A 101 5.02 -37.31 -0.14
N ALA A 102 6.17 -36.96 0.47
CA ALA A 102 7.41 -37.69 0.29
C ALA A 102 7.34 -39.13 0.84
N ALA A 103 6.70 -39.33 2.00
CA ALA A 103 6.51 -40.66 2.57
C ALA A 103 5.57 -41.53 1.72
N SER A 104 4.48 -40.94 1.17
CA SER A 104 3.57 -41.65 0.25
C SER A 104 4.27 -42.07 -1.05
N PHE A 105 5.12 -41.20 -1.62
CA PHE A 105 5.86 -41.52 -2.85
C PHE A 105 6.84 -42.68 -2.65
N VAL A 106 7.58 -42.69 -1.54
CA VAL A 106 8.51 -43.79 -1.22
C VAL A 106 7.76 -45.11 -1.00
N LEU A 107 6.61 -45.08 -0.32
CA LEU A 107 5.79 -46.28 -0.12
C LEU A 107 5.27 -46.83 -1.45
N THR A 108 4.81 -45.97 -2.36
CA THR A 108 4.35 -46.40 -3.69
C THR A 108 5.47 -46.97 -4.55
N CYS A 109 6.67 -46.39 -4.49
CA CYS A 109 7.83 -46.92 -5.22
C CYS A 109 8.25 -48.31 -4.70
N LEU A 110 8.25 -48.51 -3.38
CA LEU A 110 8.61 -49.81 -2.79
C LEU A 110 7.60 -50.91 -3.15
N LEU A 111 6.30 -50.59 -3.18
CA LEU A 111 5.26 -51.55 -3.59
C LEU A 111 5.35 -51.93 -5.08
N PHE A 112 5.77 -50.99 -5.94
CA PHE A 112 5.92 -51.26 -7.38
C PHE A 112 7.17 -52.08 -7.73
N THR A 113 8.20 -52.06 -6.89
CA THR A 113 9.42 -52.89 -7.09
C THR A 113 9.26 -54.34 -6.62
N SER A 114 8.16 -54.66 -5.92
CA SER A 114 7.87 -55.99 -5.37
C SER A 114 6.89 -56.83 -6.20
N VAL A 115 6.57 -56.41 -7.42
CA VAL A 115 5.76 -57.14 -8.42
C VAL A 115 6.63 -57.50 -9.61
#